data_AF-A0AAW5N1B9-F1
#
_entry.id   AF-A0AAW5N1B9-F1
#
_cell.length_a   1.000
_cell.length_b   1.000
_cell.length_c   1.000
_cell.angle_alpha   90.00
_cell.angle_beta   90.00
_cell.angle_gamma   90.00
#
_symmetry.space_group_name_H-M   'P 1'
#
loop_
_entity.id
_entity.type
_entity.pdbx_description
1 polymer ?
#
loop_
_entity_poly.entity_id
_entity_poly.type
_entity_poly.pdbx_seq_one_letter_code
_entity_poly.pdbx_strand_id
1 'polypeptide(L)'
;IDTARSLSQQKSLIRQLRQHVGFVFQNFNLFPHRTVLENIIEGPVIVKGEPKEEATARARELLAKVGLAGKETSYPRRLSG
;
A
#
# COMPACT_ATOMS: atom_id res chain seq x y z
N ILE A 1 -14.30 -1.85 -17.33
CA ILE A 1 -13.52 -3.03 -17.79
C ILE A 1 -14.32 -3.61 -18.94
N ASP A 2 -13.73 -3.70 -20.13
CA ASP A 2 -14.42 -4.20 -21.32
C ASP A 2 -14.32 -5.73 -21.32
N THR A 3 -15.43 -6.43 -21.11
CA THR A 3 -15.44 -7.90 -21.05
C THR A 3 -15.23 -8.56 -22.41
N ALA A 4 -15.27 -7.80 -23.51
CA ALA A 4 -15.05 -8.32 -24.87
C ALA A 4 -13.56 -8.39 -25.27
N ARG A 5 -12.65 -7.78 -24.51
CA ARG A 5 -11.20 -7.78 -24.79
C ARG A 5 -10.43 -8.72 -23.86
N SER A 6 -9.34 -9.32 -24.34
CA SER A 6 -8.57 -10.26 -23.52
C SER A 6 -7.83 -9.58 -22.37
N LEU A 7 -7.56 -10.32 -21.29
CA LEU A 7 -6.86 -9.80 -20.10
C LEU A 7 -5.44 -9.32 -20.41
N SER A 8 -4.75 -9.96 -21.35
CA SER A 8 -3.40 -9.56 -21.77
C SER A 8 -3.40 -8.19 -22.44
N GLN A 9 -4.40 -7.91 -23.29
CA GLN A 9 -4.56 -6.63 -23.97
C GLN A 9 -4.91 -5.50 -23.00
N GLN A 10 -5.63 -5.79 -21.91
CA GLN A 10 -6.06 -4.79 -20.92
C GLN A 10 -5.11 -4.63 -19.73
N LYS A 11 -4.01 -5.39 -19.68
CA LYS A 11 -3.11 -5.44 -18.51
C LYS A 11 -2.63 -4.07 -18.04
N SER A 12 -2.29 -3.17 -18.97
CA SER A 12 -1.83 -1.81 -18.66
C SER A 12 -2.96 -0.97 -18.04
N LEU A 13 -4.16 -0.99 -18.64
CA LEU A 13 -5.32 -0.26 -18.16
C LEU A 13 -5.75 -0.74 -16.76
N ILE A 14 -5.75 -2.05 -16.54
CA ILE A 14 -6.05 -2.63 -15.22
C ILE A 14 -5.03 -2.16 -14.18
N ARG A 15 -3.74 -2.11 -14.53
CA ARG A 15 -2.68 -1.61 -13.63
C ARG A 15 -2.91 -0.14 -13.27
N GLN A 16 -3.26 0.70 -14.23
CA GLN A 16 -3.56 2.12 -14.00
C GLN A 16 -4.80 2.28 -13.09
N LEU A 17 -5.86 1.51 -13.32
CA LEU A 17 -7.06 1.58 -12.48
C LEU A 17 -6.76 1.25 -11.01
N ARG A 18 -5.94 0.21 -10.77
CA ARG A 18 -5.52 -0.20 -9.41
C ARG A 18 -4.71 0.86 -8.66
N GLN A 19 -4.11 1.83 -9.36
CA GLN A 19 -3.40 2.94 -8.71
C GLN A 19 -4.34 4.05 -8.21
N HIS A 20 -5.59 4.09 -8.72
CA HIS A 20 -6.59 5.11 -8.40
C HIS A 20 -7.68 4.60 -7.45
N VAL A 21 -7.80 3.27 -7.29
CA VAL A 21 -8.80 2.63 -6.43
C VAL A 21 -8.10 1.94 -5.26
N GLY A 22 -8.43 2.35 -4.04
CA GLY A 22 -8.00 1.68 -2.81
C GLY A 22 -8.89 0.49 -2.47
N PHE A 23 -8.29 -0.59 -1.97
CA PHE A 23 -9.00 -1.77 -1.49
C PHE A 23 -8.57 -2.09 -0.06
N VAL A 24 -9.53 -2.49 0.78
CA VAL A 24 -9.28 -3.02 2.12
C VAL A 24 -9.79 -4.46 2.15
N PHE A 25 -8.99 -5.36 2.70
CA PHE A 25 -9.30 -6.78 2.81
C PHE A 25 -9.87 -7.09 4.20
N GLN A 26 -10.77 -8.07 4.29
CA GLN A 26 -11.30 -8.55 5.58
C GLN A 26 -10.20 -9.15 6.46
N ASN A 27 -9.27 -9.91 5.86
CA ASN A 27 -8.06 -10.38 6.52
C ASN A 27 -6.88 -9.50 6.10
N PHE A 28 -6.04 -9.10 7.06
CA PHE A 28 -4.91 -8.21 6.79
C PHE A 28 -3.93 -8.83 5.79
N ASN A 29 -3.92 -8.33 4.56
CA ASN A 29 -3.02 -8.77 3.50
C ASN A 29 -1.72 -7.93 3.49
N LEU A 30 -1.10 -7.81 4.67
CA LEU A 30 0.15 -7.07 4.86
C LEU A 30 1.36 -7.93 4.50
N PHE A 31 2.43 -7.31 4.03
CA PHE A 31 3.72 -7.97 3.81
C PHE A 31 4.34 -8.33 5.17
N PRO A 32 4.43 -9.64 5.53
CA PRO A 32 4.78 -10.05 6.89
C PRO A 32 6.26 -9.85 7.24
N HIS A 33 7.11 -9.71 6.22
CA HIS A 33 8.55 -9.52 6.31
C HIS A 33 8.96 -8.04 6.24
N ARG A 34 7.98 -7.14 6.28
CA ARG A 34 8.18 -5.68 6.26
C ARG A 34 7.60 -5.08 7.53
N THR A 35 8.19 -4.00 8.00
CA THR A 35 7.64 -3.16 9.07
C THR A 35 6.35 -2.46 8.60
N VAL A 36 5.61 -1.87 9.53
CA VAL A 36 4.41 -1.07 9.23
C VAL A 36 4.73 0.08 8.29
N LEU A 37 5.81 0.82 8.56
CA LEU A 37 6.22 1.93 7.71
C LEU A 37 6.56 1.45 6.30
N GLU A 38 7.32 0.37 6.18
CA GLU A 38 7.67 -0.23 4.89
C GLU A 38 6.42 -0.72 4.13
N ASN A 39 5.44 -1.33 4.81
CA ASN A 39 4.17 -1.72 4.19
C ASN A 39 3.43 -0.53 3.56
N ILE A 40 3.46 0.63 4.22
CA ILE A 40 2.76 1.84 3.75
C ILE A 40 3.48 2.47 2.56
N ILE A 41 4.82 2.55 2.60
CA ILE A 41 5.60 3.26 1.56
C ILE A 41 5.94 2.39 0.33
N GLU A 42 5.80 1.06 0.39
CA GLU A 42 6.18 0.16 -0.73
C GLU A 42 5.45 0.54 -2.03
N GLY A 43 4.15 0.82 -1.96
CA GLY A 43 3.36 1.24 -3.12
C GLY A 43 3.83 2.58 -3.72
N PRO A 44 3.84 3.67 -2.94
CA PRO A 44 4.35 4.97 -3.41
C PRO A 44 5.78 4.92 -3.98
N VAL A 45 6.71 4.23 -3.32
CA VAL A 45 8.11 4.21 -3.75
C VAL A 45 8.31 3.32 -4.98
N ILE A 46 7.81 2.08 -4.96
CA ILE A 46 8.11 1.10 -6.02
C ILE A 46 7.21 1.29 -7.25
N VAL A 47 5.92 1.61 -7.04
CA VAL A 47 4.94 1.66 -8.14
C VAL A 47 4.82 3.07 -8.72
N LYS A 48 4.87 4.11 -7.88
CA LYS A 48 4.76 5.50 -8.33
C LYS A 48 6.12 6.20 -8.49
N GLY A 49 7.20 5.64 -7.95
CA GLY A 49 8.53 6.24 -8.03
C GLY A 49 8.67 7.49 -7.14
N GLU A 50 7.85 7.64 -6.11
CA GLU A 50 7.94 8.77 -5.18
C GLU A 50 9.25 8.69 -4.36
N PRO A 51 9.90 9.83 -4.05
CA PRO A 51 11.06 9.85 -3.17
C PRO A 51 10.73 9.21 -1.82
N LYS A 52 11.67 8.41 -1.31
CA LYS A 52 11.46 7.64 -0.07
C LYS A 52 11.18 8.56 1.12
N GLU A 53 11.85 9.69 1.18
CA GLU A 53 11.73 10.69 2.23
C GLU A 53 10.30 11.28 2.27
N GLU A 54 9.76 11.66 1.11
CA GLU A 54 8.40 12.19 0.98
C GLU A 54 7.33 11.15 1.33
N ALA A 55 7.50 9.92 0.82
CA ALA A 55 6.60 8.81 1.14
C ALA A 55 6.62 8.49 2.64
N THR A 56 7.81 8.55 3.26
CA THR A 56 7.99 8.30 4.69
C THR A 56 7.32 9.37 5.55
N ALA A 57 7.46 10.65 5.18
CA ALA A 57 6.80 11.74 5.89
C ALA A 57 5.27 11.58 5.85
N ARG A 58 4.72 11.34 4.66
CA ARG A 58 3.28 11.12 4.45
C ARG A 58 2.78 9.88 5.19
N ALA A 59 3.56 8.80 5.22
CA ALA A 59 3.21 7.59 5.95
C ALA A 59 3.10 7.82 7.46
N ARG A 60 3.98 8.64 8.06
CA ARG A 60 3.90 8.99 9.47
C ARG A 60 2.65 9.80 9.80
N GLU A 61 2.27 10.75 8.94
CA GLU A 61 1.01 11.49 9.09
C GLU A 61 -0.21 10.56 9.03
N LEU A 62 -0.22 9.60 8.10
CA LEU A 62 -1.30 8.62 7.99
C LEU A 62 -1.37 7.72 9.22
N LEU A 63 -0.22 7.26 9.74
CA LEU A 63 -0.15 6.46 10.96
C LEU A 63 -0.70 7.23 12.17
N ALA A 64 -0.38 8.51 12.30
CA ALA A 64 -0.92 9.35 13.35
C ALA A 64 -2.45 9.48 13.25
N LYS A 65 -2.99 9.67 12.02
CA LYS A 65 -4.43 9.77 11.79
C LYS A 65 -5.21 8.51 12.18
N VAL A 66 -4.61 7.32 12.05
CA VAL A 66 -5.23 6.04 12.43
C VAL A 66 -4.87 5.58 13.84
N GLY A 67 -4.19 6.41 14.64
CA GLY A 67 -3.84 6.08 16.02
C GLY A 67 -2.72 5.05 16.18
N LEU A 68 -1.91 4.84 15.15
CA LEU A 68 -0.78 3.90 15.14
C LEU A 68 0.59 4.59 15.19
N ALA A 69 0.64 5.84 15.64
CA ALA A 69 1.89 6.54 15.91
C ALA A 69 2.78 5.74 16.87
N GLY A 70 4.08 5.65 16.60
CA GLY A 70 5.02 4.86 17.39
C GLY A 70 5.08 3.36 17.04
N LYS A 71 4.29 2.90 16.06
CA LYS A 71 4.31 1.50 15.56
C LYS A 71 5.05 1.36 14.23
N GLU A 72 5.76 2.38 13.77
CA GLU A 72 6.41 2.45 12.45
C GLU A 72 7.35 1.26 12.20
N THR A 73 8.11 0.86 13.22
CA THR A 73 9.10 -0.23 13.15
C THR A 73 8.54 -1.59 13.57
N SER A 74 7.25 -1.65 13.94
CA SER A 74 6.60 -2.90 14.29
C SER A 74 6.35 -3.75 13.04
N TYR A 75 6.36 -5.07 13.20
CA TYR A 75 5.95 -6.00 12.15
C TYR A 75 4.45 -6.32 12.31
N PRO A 76 3.72 -6.62 11.21
CA PRO A 76 2.28 -6.88 11.25
C PRO A 76 1.84 -7.92 12.28
N ARG A 77 2.65 -8.97 12.50
CA ARG A 77 2.36 -10.03 13.49
C ARG A 77 2.34 -9.55 14.95
N ARG A 78 2.84 -8.34 15.22
CA ARG A 78 2.88 -7.71 16.55
C ARG A 78 1.80 -6.65 16.75
N LEU A 79 0.96 -6.43 15.74
CA LEU A 79 -0.23 -5.59 15.87
C LEU A 79 -1.40 -6.46 16.30
N SER A 80 -2.14 -6.03 17.32
CA SER A 80 -3.47 -6.58 17.57
C SER A 80 -4.37 -6.16 16.41
N GLY A 81 -5.18 -7.10 15.92
CA GLY A 81 -6.14 -6.85 14.84
C GLY A 81 -7.24 -5.87 15.22
#